data_AF-A0AAW0ENL1-F1
#
_entry.id   AF-A0AAW0ENL1-F1
#
_cell.length_a   1.000
_cell.length_b   1.000
_cell.length_c   1.000
_cell.angle_alpha   90.00
_cell.angle_beta   90.00
_cell.angle_gamma   90.00
#
_symmetry.space_group_name_H-M   'P 1'
#
loop_
_entity.id
_entity.type
_entity.pdbx_description
1 polymer ?
#
loop_
_entity_poly.entity_id
_entity_poly.type
_entity_poly.pdbx_seq_one_letter_code
_entity_poly.pdbx_strand_id
1 'polypeptide(L)'
;MLRRTARVLFNSFERGWKEKTVSPHDRRGRFNLDEAAAELQLDEAYVASLYKPLHYTYAMKGQRYPGEQGRSSRPGSLTASRDRMFPLYRRNYKLDRELRVLNYRRISTE
;
A
#
# COMPACT_ATOMS: atom_id res chain seq x y z
N MET A 1 -35.06 5.99 19.59
CA MET A 1 -34.94 6.83 18.37
C MET A 1 -33.53 6.76 17.76
N LEU A 2 -33.03 5.58 17.35
CA LEU A 2 -31.63 5.41 16.90
C LEU A 2 -31.47 4.75 15.52
N ARG A 3 -32.57 4.49 14.79
CA ARG A 3 -32.53 3.79 13.50
C ARG A 3 -32.50 4.71 12.26
N ARG A 4 -32.74 6.02 12.43
CA ARG A 4 -32.82 6.97 11.30
C ARG A 4 -31.45 7.53 10.89
N THR A 5 -30.48 7.60 11.79
CA THR A 5 -29.14 8.18 11.53
C THR A 5 -28.24 7.26 10.71
N ALA A 6 -28.26 5.94 10.96
CA ALA A 6 -27.45 4.99 10.19
C ALA A 6 -27.86 4.96 8.70
N ARG A 7 -29.15 5.01 8.38
CA ARG A 7 -29.64 5.02 6.99
C ARG A 7 -29.17 6.22 6.17
N VAL A 8 -28.95 7.38 6.81
CA VAL A 8 -28.48 8.58 6.10
C VAL A 8 -27.00 8.44 5.71
N LEU A 9 -26.18 7.83 6.57
CA LEU A 9 -24.77 7.55 6.27
C LEU A 9 -24.60 6.47 5.17
N PHE A 10 -25.46 5.45 5.15
CA PHE A 10 -25.47 4.47 4.07
C PHE A 10 -25.92 5.08 2.73
N ASN A 11 -26.94 5.94 2.74
CA ASN A 11 -27.42 6.60 1.51
C ASN A 11 -26.44 7.65 0.95
N SER A 12 -25.59 8.28 1.77
CA SER A 12 -24.52 9.15 1.26
C SER A 12 -23.41 8.35 0.59
N PHE A 13 -23.13 7.12 1.07
CA PHE A 13 -22.18 6.22 0.44
C PHE A 13 -22.66 5.72 -0.92
N GLU A 14 -23.96 5.44 -1.09
CA GLU A 14 -24.52 4.93 -2.35
C GLU A 14 -24.67 5.99 -3.45
N ARG A 15 -24.76 7.28 -3.09
CA ARG A 15 -24.98 8.37 -4.07
C ARG A 15 -23.80 8.63 -5.02
N GLY A 16 -22.58 8.18 -4.69
CA GLY A 16 -21.39 8.37 -5.53
C GLY A 16 -21.08 7.21 -6.50
N TRP A 17 -21.73 6.05 -6.37
CA TRP A 17 -21.35 4.85 -7.15
C TRP A 17 -21.68 4.97 -8.65
N LYS A 18 -22.65 5.81 -9.02
CA LYS A 18 -23.01 6.04 -10.43
C LYS A 18 -22.01 6.91 -11.18
N GLU A 19 -21.22 7.69 -10.46
CA GLU A 19 -20.22 8.61 -11.01
C GLU A 19 -18.78 8.14 -10.76
N LYS A 20 -18.60 6.89 -10.31
CA LYS A 20 -17.28 6.32 -10.07
C LYS A 20 -16.48 6.37 -11.36
N THR A 21 -15.30 6.98 -11.33
CA THR A 21 -14.37 6.97 -12.47
C THR A 21 -13.78 5.57 -12.58
N VAL A 22 -14.44 4.73 -13.37
CA VAL A 22 -13.98 3.38 -13.66
C VAL A 22 -12.62 3.48 -14.36
N SER A 23 -11.62 2.72 -13.88
CA SER A 23 -10.32 2.66 -14.54
C SER A 23 -10.52 2.34 -16.03
N PRO A 24 -9.83 3.05 -16.95
CA PRO A 24 -10.06 2.90 -18.39
C PRO A 24 -9.87 1.47 -18.92
N HIS A 25 -9.24 0.59 -18.13
CA HIS A 25 -8.97 -0.80 -18.47
C HIS A 25 -9.92 -1.81 -17.79
N ASP A 26 -10.78 -1.39 -16.86
CA ASP A 26 -11.72 -2.29 -16.17
C ASP A 26 -13.16 -2.09 -16.64
N ARG A 27 -13.53 -2.76 -17.74
CA ARG A 27 -14.90 -2.72 -18.29
C ARG A 27 -15.95 -3.40 -17.40
N ARG A 28 -15.56 -4.16 -16.38
CA ARG A 28 -16.47 -4.93 -15.52
C ARG A 28 -16.64 -4.33 -14.12
N GLY A 29 -15.88 -3.28 -13.79
CA GLY A 29 -15.98 -2.57 -12.51
C GLY A 29 -15.64 -3.46 -11.31
N ARG A 30 -14.57 -4.24 -11.40
CA ARG A 30 -14.08 -5.03 -10.26
C ARG A 30 -13.46 -4.09 -9.24
N PHE A 31 -13.35 -4.58 -8.00
CA PHE A 31 -12.65 -3.84 -6.97
C PHE A 31 -11.14 -3.77 -7.30
N ASN A 32 -10.59 -2.56 -7.29
CA ASN A 32 -9.17 -2.30 -7.41
C ASN A 32 -8.71 -1.43 -6.23
N LEU A 33 -7.56 -1.77 -5.64
CA LEU A 33 -6.99 -1.04 -4.52
C LEU A 33 -6.57 0.37 -4.92
N ASP A 34 -6.05 0.55 -6.14
CA ASP A 34 -5.60 1.86 -6.61
C ASP A 34 -6.78 2.81 -6.82
N GLU A 35 -7.89 2.28 -7.37
CA GLU A 35 -9.16 3.04 -7.46
C GLU A 35 -9.69 3.40 -6.06
N ALA A 36 -9.65 2.46 -5.13
CA ALA A 36 -10.09 2.72 -3.76
C ALA A 36 -9.20 3.78 -3.08
N ALA A 37 -7.89 3.77 -3.34
CA ALA A 37 -6.97 4.79 -2.85
C ALA A 37 -7.30 6.17 -3.43
N ALA A 38 -7.55 6.26 -4.73
CA ALA A 38 -7.94 7.50 -5.40
C ALA A 38 -9.26 8.08 -4.86
N GLU A 39 -10.29 7.24 -4.73
CA GLU A 39 -11.61 7.64 -4.19
C GLU A 39 -11.52 8.13 -2.74
N LEU A 40 -10.65 7.52 -1.94
CA LEU A 40 -10.42 7.90 -0.54
C LEU A 40 -9.36 9.02 -0.38
N GLN A 41 -8.79 9.51 -1.48
CA GLN A 41 -7.70 10.50 -1.47
C GLN A 41 -6.50 10.06 -0.63
N LEU A 42 -6.16 8.77 -0.70
CA LEU A 42 -5.04 8.15 0.01
C LEU A 42 -3.90 7.87 -0.97
N ASP A 43 -2.66 7.86 -0.45
CA ASP A 43 -1.50 7.40 -1.23
C ASP A 43 -1.64 5.91 -1.57
N GLU A 44 -1.50 5.56 -2.85
CA GLU A 44 -1.60 4.19 -3.35
C GLU A 44 -0.58 3.27 -2.67
N ALA A 45 0.66 3.75 -2.50
CA ALA A 45 1.71 2.98 -1.87
C ALA A 45 1.45 2.76 -0.38
N TYR A 46 0.83 3.73 0.29
CA TYR A 46 0.32 3.59 1.65
C TYR A 46 -0.77 2.52 1.73
N VAL A 47 -1.80 2.59 0.89
CA VAL A 47 -2.90 1.61 0.89
C VAL A 47 -2.39 0.21 0.61
N ALA A 48 -1.54 0.03 -0.41
CA ALA A 48 -0.91 -1.25 -0.71
C ALA A 48 -0.07 -1.79 0.47
N SER A 49 0.48 -0.90 1.32
CA SER A 49 1.23 -1.30 2.52
C SER A 49 0.36 -1.89 3.63
N LEU A 50 -0.92 -1.50 3.70
CA LEU A 50 -1.85 -1.94 4.75
C LEU A 50 -2.26 -3.41 4.57
N TYR A 51 -2.23 -3.90 3.32
CA TYR A 51 -2.65 -5.26 2.96
C TYR A 51 -1.49 -6.26 2.84
N LYS A 52 -0.28 -5.90 3.28
CA LYS A 52 0.88 -6.80 3.37
C LYS A 52 1.58 -6.70 4.72
N PRO A 53 2.35 -7.73 5.15
CA PRO A 53 3.11 -7.65 6.39
C PRO A 53 4.03 -6.42 6.43
N LEU A 54 3.95 -5.67 7.53
CA LEU A 54 4.60 -4.37 7.66
C LEU A 54 6.12 -4.41 7.45
N HIS A 55 6.80 -5.50 7.83
CA HIS A 55 8.25 -5.65 7.71
C HIS A 55 8.75 -5.77 6.25
N TYR A 56 7.85 -5.93 5.29
CA TYR A 56 8.17 -5.85 3.86
C TYR A 56 8.27 -4.41 3.37
N THR A 57 7.35 -3.53 3.80
CA THR A 57 7.31 -2.13 3.36
C THR A 57 8.17 -1.20 4.22
N TYR A 58 8.15 -1.42 5.53
CA TYR A 58 8.77 -0.54 6.53
C TYR A 58 10.12 -1.07 7.02
N ALA A 59 10.94 -0.19 7.59
CA ALA A 59 12.21 -0.55 8.23
C ALA A 59 11.96 -1.16 9.61
N MET A 60 11.34 -2.34 9.64
CA MET A 60 11.04 -3.09 10.86
C MET A 60 11.73 -4.44 10.92
N LYS A 61 11.85 -4.95 12.15
CA LYS A 61 12.16 -6.36 12.42
C LYS A 61 11.00 -7.25 11.96
N GLY A 62 11.33 -8.35 11.31
CA GLY A 62 10.40 -9.38 10.86
C GLY A 62 11.16 -10.54 10.25
N GLN A 63 10.66 -11.75 10.44
CA GLN A 63 11.27 -12.96 9.89
C GLN A 63 11.09 -13.00 8.36
N ARG A 64 12.14 -13.42 7.65
CA ARG A 64 12.11 -13.64 6.20
C ARG A 64 12.62 -15.03 5.87
N TYR A 65 12.08 -15.63 4.83
CA TYR A 65 12.57 -16.92 4.37
C TYR A 65 13.95 -16.77 3.71
N PRO A 66 14.88 -17.72 3.92
CA PRO A 66 16.19 -17.70 3.24
C PRO A 66 16.07 -17.67 1.71
N GLY A 67 15.04 -18.32 1.16
CA GLY A 67 14.77 -18.32 -0.29
C GLY A 67 14.44 -16.95 -0.88
N GLU A 68 14.05 -15.96 -0.06
CA GLU A 68 13.78 -14.61 -0.52
C GLU A 68 15.04 -13.74 -0.70
N GLN A 69 16.16 -14.11 -0.07
CA GLN A 69 17.36 -13.24 -0.02
C GLN A 69 18.04 -13.06 -1.39
N GLY A 70 17.73 -13.94 -2.36
CA GLY A 70 18.45 -14.02 -3.61
C GLY A 70 19.73 -14.84 -3.50
N ARG A 71 20.44 -14.99 -4.61
CA ARG A 71 21.71 -15.74 -4.69
C ARG A 71 22.63 -15.16 -5.76
N SER A 72 23.93 -15.32 -5.55
CA SER A 72 24.94 -15.07 -6.59
C SER A 72 24.73 -16.00 -7.79
N SER A 73 25.24 -15.57 -8.95
CA SER A 73 25.24 -16.39 -10.16
C SER A 73 26.09 -17.63 -9.96
N ARG A 74 25.70 -18.71 -10.63
CA ARG A 74 26.48 -19.93 -10.75
C ARG A 74 26.69 -20.23 -12.24
N PRO A 75 27.72 -20.99 -12.65
CA PRO A 75 27.83 -21.43 -14.03
C PRO A 75 26.51 -22.07 -14.51
N GLY A 76 25.94 -21.55 -15.60
CA GLY A 76 24.64 -21.98 -16.12
C GLY A 76 23.40 -21.33 -15.48
N SER A 77 23.54 -20.37 -14.56
CA SER A 77 22.41 -19.63 -13.98
C SER A 77 22.72 -18.17 -13.68
N LEU A 78 21.75 -17.30 -13.96
CA LEU A 78 21.85 -15.87 -13.70
C LEU A 78 21.77 -15.56 -12.20
N THR A 79 22.22 -14.36 -11.83
CA THR A 79 22.07 -13.81 -10.48
C THR A 79 20.59 -13.68 -10.13
N ALA A 80 20.23 -14.00 -8.88
CA ALA A 80 18.89 -13.80 -8.35
C ALA A 80 18.95 -12.70 -7.29
N SER A 81 18.18 -11.63 -7.48
CA SER A 81 18.06 -10.54 -6.52
C SER A 81 16.64 -10.45 -6.01
N ARG A 82 16.50 -10.27 -4.69
CA ARG A 82 15.20 -10.10 -4.02
C ARG A 82 14.35 -9.01 -4.68
N ASP A 83 14.96 -7.88 -5.01
CA ASP A 83 14.25 -6.73 -5.58
C ASP A 83 13.71 -7.01 -6.99
N ARG A 84 14.30 -7.97 -7.71
CA ARG A 84 13.79 -8.43 -9.02
C ARG A 84 12.73 -9.53 -8.88
N MET A 85 12.90 -10.43 -7.92
CA MET A 85 11.97 -11.53 -7.67
C MET A 85 10.68 -11.05 -7.01
N PHE A 86 10.77 -10.08 -6.10
CA PHE A 86 9.67 -9.56 -5.29
C PHE A 86 9.63 -8.03 -5.29
N PRO A 87 9.38 -7.38 -6.44
CA PRO A 87 9.42 -5.92 -6.57
C PRO A 87 8.41 -5.23 -5.64
N LEU A 88 7.23 -5.84 -5.44
CA LEU A 88 6.17 -5.30 -4.57
C LEU A 88 6.51 -5.40 -3.07
N TYR A 89 7.50 -6.21 -2.68
CA TYR A 89 7.95 -6.37 -1.29
C TYR A 89 9.25 -5.63 -0.98
N ARG A 90 9.62 -4.69 -1.85
CA ARG A 90 10.68 -3.71 -1.57
C ARG A 90 10.21 -2.73 -0.49
N ARG A 91 11.16 -2.28 0.32
CA ARG A 91 10.89 -1.25 1.34
C ARG A 91 10.64 0.10 0.67
N ASN A 92 9.68 0.84 1.20
CA ASN A 92 9.40 2.22 0.80
C ASN A 92 9.93 3.17 1.89
N TYR A 93 11.16 3.65 1.72
CA TYR A 93 11.82 4.52 2.69
C TYR A 93 11.19 5.92 2.80
N LYS A 94 10.50 6.39 1.76
CA LYS A 94 9.74 7.64 1.82
C LYS A 94 8.58 7.49 2.79
N LEU A 95 7.78 6.46 2.60
CA LEU A 95 6.62 6.14 3.45
C LEU A 95 7.05 5.84 4.90
N ASP A 96 8.16 5.12 5.09
CA ASP A 96 8.74 4.84 6.41
C ASP A 96 9.12 6.12 7.15
N ARG A 97 9.74 7.08 6.46
CA ARG A 97 10.08 8.38 7.05
C ARG A 97 8.85 9.20 7.38
N GLU A 98 7.84 9.21 6.51
CA GLU A 98 6.63 10.01 6.70
C GLU A 98 5.77 9.50 7.86
N LEU A 99 5.67 8.19 8.05
CA LEU A 99 4.76 7.58 9.02
C LEU A 99 5.41 7.19 10.34
N ARG A 100 6.71 6.87 10.35
CA ARG A 100 7.37 6.27 11.52
C ARG A 100 8.52 7.08 12.08
N VAL A 101 9.17 7.90 11.26
CA VAL A 101 10.35 8.65 11.69
C VAL A 101 9.93 10.06 12.08
N LEU A 102 10.32 10.47 13.29
CA LEU A 102 10.09 11.82 13.77
C LEU A 102 10.90 12.81 12.93
N ASN A 103 10.25 13.84 12.41
CA ASN A 103 10.93 14.88 11.64
C ASN A 103 11.65 15.85 12.58
N TYR A 104 12.97 15.90 12.53
CA TYR A 104 13.81 16.78 13.34
C TYR A 104 13.37 18.26 13.29
N ARG A 105 12.94 18.75 12.12
CA ARG A 105 12.46 20.13 11.95
C ARG A 105 11.24 20.48 12.80
N ARG A 106 10.46 19.49 13.22
CA ARG A 106 9.28 19.69 14.08
C ARG A 106 9.63 19.70 15.57
N ILE A 107 10.84 19.28 15.92
CA ILE A 107 11.31 19.15 17.31
C ILE A 107 12.33 20.23 17.64
N SER A 108 13.12 20.64 16.64
CA SER A 108 14.19 21.62 16.81
C SER A 108 13.64 22.89 17.43
N THR A 109 14.25 23.31 18.53
CA THR A 109 13.94 24.53 19.26
C THR A 109 15.03 25.59 19.10
N GLU A 110 16.06 25.29 18.30
CA GLU A 110 17.08 26.26 17.85
C GLU A 110 16.46 27.37 17.00
#